data_AF-A0A7V8YTJ1-F1
#
_entry.id   AF-A0A7V8YTJ1-F1
#
_cell.length_a   1.000
_cell.length_b   1.000
_cell.length_c   1.000
_cell.angle_alpha   90.00
_cell.angle_beta   90.00
_cell.angle_gamma   90.00
#
_symmetry.space_group_name_H-M   'P 1'
#
loop_
_entity.id
_entity.type
_entity.pdbx_description
1 polymer ?
#
loop_
_entity_poly.entity_id
_entity_poly.type
_entity_poly.pdbx_seq_one_letter_code
_entity_poly.pdbx_strand_id
1 'polypeptide(L)'
;MRMVVVESDLPTGLLVRSWNVFHGNTSPPGRHSRLSAMIRLASVDRPAVLCLQEVPLWALPRLARWSGMRARWVVTKQPWLPAWLGGAITRLNNGLLRSAIAGQANAILLAPALAPLEHATLRIDERKSEPRWCHVVRLEKLVLANLHATNDFRHPELVAAEIVRAERFVSELAGDLPCVLAGDFNVRAEHLRELAGWSALGPGIDHVLVRGLAAEPLAVWPEERRRHNGRVLSDHPPVETRLG
;
A
#
# COMPACT_ATOMS: atom_id res chain seq x y z
N MET A 1 -33.81 -16.13 6.24
CA MET A 1 -33.17 -14.90 5.73
C MET A 1 -32.25 -15.33 4.60
N ARG A 2 -32.66 -15.13 3.34
CA ARG A 2 -31.87 -15.58 2.17
C ARG A 2 -30.75 -14.57 1.95
N MET A 3 -29.51 -15.05 2.00
CA MET A 3 -28.32 -14.32 1.56
C MET A 3 -28.52 -13.98 0.07
N VAL A 4 -28.72 -12.72 -0.25
CA VAL A 4 -28.66 -12.24 -1.63
C VAL A 4 -27.19 -12.26 -2.00
N VAL A 5 -26.77 -13.29 -2.74
CA VAL A 5 -25.47 -13.26 -3.42
C VAL A 5 -25.62 -12.21 -4.50
N VAL A 6 -25.04 -11.04 -4.29
CA VAL A 6 -24.87 -10.05 -5.35
C VAL A 6 -23.88 -10.68 -6.33
N GLU A 7 -24.36 -11.15 -7.48
CA GLU A 7 -23.49 -11.53 -8.60
C GLU A 7 -22.66 -10.29 -8.96
N SER A 8 -21.38 -10.29 -8.58
CA SER A 8 -20.48 -9.20 -8.90
C SER A 8 -19.95 -9.41 -10.32
N ASP A 9 -20.30 -8.56 -11.30
CA ASP A 9 -19.57 -8.51 -12.59
C ASP A 9 -18.16 -7.90 -12.44
N LEU A 10 -17.52 -8.06 -11.28
CA LEU A 10 -16.10 -7.81 -11.18
C LEU A 10 -15.41 -8.89 -12.04
N PRO A 11 -14.39 -8.53 -12.85
CA PRO A 11 -13.62 -9.53 -13.57
C PRO A 11 -13.17 -10.62 -12.59
N THR A 12 -13.41 -11.89 -12.90
CA THR A 12 -12.91 -12.97 -12.06
C THR A 12 -11.38 -12.96 -12.04
N GLY A 13 -10.78 -13.11 -10.86
CA GLY A 13 -9.32 -13.16 -10.69
C GLY A 13 -8.62 -11.80 -10.63
N LEU A 14 -9.27 -10.76 -10.06
CA LEU A 14 -8.63 -9.45 -9.83
C LEU A 14 -7.42 -9.61 -8.91
N LEU A 15 -6.23 -9.32 -9.44
CA LEU A 15 -4.99 -9.34 -8.67
C LEU A 15 -4.80 -8.02 -7.92
N VAL A 16 -4.78 -8.08 -6.59
CA VAL A 16 -4.44 -6.95 -5.72
C VAL A 16 -3.08 -7.19 -5.09
N ARG A 17 -2.21 -6.19 -5.16
CA ARG A 17 -0.84 -6.23 -4.64
C ARG A 17 -0.58 -5.05 -3.71
N SER A 18 0.20 -5.26 -2.66
CA SER A 18 0.75 -4.19 -1.81
C SER A 18 2.27 -4.28 -1.75
N TRP A 19 2.95 -3.14 -1.69
CA TRP A 19 4.39 -3.08 -1.49
C TRP A 19 4.86 -1.77 -0.85
N ASN A 20 5.52 -1.87 0.31
CA ASN A 20 6.33 -0.77 0.84
C ASN A 20 7.62 -0.68 0.01
N VAL A 21 7.77 0.40 -0.75
CA VAL A 21 8.89 0.54 -1.71
C VAL A 21 10.16 1.08 -1.05
N PHE A 22 10.14 1.32 0.26
CA PHE A 22 11.27 1.80 1.06
C PHE A 22 11.99 2.99 0.42
N HIS A 23 11.23 3.99 -0.03
CA HIS A 23 11.74 5.16 -0.76
C HIS A 23 12.60 4.82 -2.01
N GLY A 24 12.37 3.65 -2.61
CA GLY A 24 13.15 3.12 -3.72
C GLY A 24 14.48 2.51 -3.34
N ASN A 25 14.67 2.06 -2.10
CA ASN A 25 15.95 1.55 -1.61
C ASN A 25 16.08 0.02 -1.76
N THR A 26 17.29 -0.50 -1.62
CA THR A 26 17.53 -1.95 -1.56
C THR A 26 17.66 -2.42 -0.12
N SER A 27 17.60 -3.72 0.10
CA SER A 27 18.07 -4.36 1.33
C SER A 27 19.38 -5.12 1.05
N PRO A 28 20.52 -4.74 1.68
CA PRO A 28 20.72 -3.53 2.50
C PRO A 28 20.67 -2.23 1.67
N PRO A 29 20.47 -1.06 2.32
CA PRO A 29 20.41 0.25 1.68
C PRO A 29 21.56 0.55 0.71
N GLY A 30 21.22 1.06 -0.46
CA GLY A 30 22.16 1.40 -1.53
C GLY A 30 22.24 2.91 -1.82
N ARG A 31 23.22 3.30 -2.62
CA ARG A 31 23.43 4.71 -3.04
C ARG A 31 22.49 5.20 -4.14
N HIS A 32 21.73 4.33 -4.80
CA HIS A 32 20.90 4.70 -5.95
C HIS A 32 19.45 4.29 -5.70
N SER A 33 18.50 5.17 -6.06
CA SER A 33 17.09 4.77 -6.09
C SER A 33 16.86 3.72 -7.17
N ARG A 34 16.15 2.64 -6.81
CA ARG A 34 15.63 1.61 -7.69
C ARG A 34 14.11 1.70 -7.84
N LEU A 35 13.49 2.82 -7.44
CA LEU A 35 12.04 2.98 -7.40
C LEU A 35 11.39 2.70 -8.76
N SER A 36 11.93 3.22 -9.86
CA SER A 36 11.37 2.95 -11.19
C SER A 36 11.41 1.46 -11.55
N ALA A 37 12.47 0.75 -11.15
CA ALA A 37 12.58 -0.70 -11.36
C ALA A 37 11.56 -1.46 -10.49
N MET A 38 11.35 -1.03 -9.24
CA MET A 38 10.32 -1.60 -8.36
C MET A 38 8.93 -1.43 -8.94
N ILE A 39 8.55 -0.20 -9.32
CA ILE A 39 7.21 0.06 -9.86
C ILE A 39 6.97 -0.72 -11.15
N ARG A 40 7.97 -0.79 -12.04
CA ARG A 40 7.88 -1.60 -13.28
C ARG A 40 7.76 -3.09 -12.98
N LEU A 41 8.56 -3.61 -12.05
CA LEU A 41 8.51 -5.01 -11.64
C LEU A 41 7.15 -5.37 -11.04
N ALA A 42 6.65 -4.55 -10.11
CA ALA A 42 5.38 -4.78 -9.44
C ALA A 42 4.15 -4.54 -10.31
N SER A 43 4.31 -4.08 -11.56
CA SER A 43 3.22 -3.87 -12.51
C SER A 43 3.36 -4.67 -13.80
N VAL A 44 4.42 -5.48 -13.94
CA VAL A 44 4.74 -6.18 -15.20
C VAL A 44 3.64 -7.13 -15.65
N ASP A 45 3.01 -7.81 -14.70
CA ASP A 45 1.89 -8.73 -14.90
C ASP A 45 0.52 -8.04 -14.81
N ARG A 46 0.51 -6.70 -14.78
CA ARG A 46 -0.68 -5.85 -14.83
C ARG A 46 -1.70 -6.18 -13.73
N PRO A 47 -1.34 -6.05 -12.44
CA PRO A 47 -2.31 -6.22 -11.37
C PRO A 47 -3.46 -5.23 -11.54
N ALA A 48 -4.65 -5.60 -11.08
CA ALA A 48 -5.80 -4.70 -11.09
C ALA A 48 -5.54 -3.49 -10.16
N VAL A 49 -4.92 -3.76 -9.01
CA VAL A 49 -4.63 -2.77 -7.99
C VAL A 49 -3.22 -2.99 -7.44
N LEU A 50 -2.46 -1.90 -7.30
CA LEU A 50 -1.16 -1.89 -6.62
C LEU A 50 -1.13 -0.78 -5.56
N CYS A 51 -1.14 -1.17 -4.29
CA CYS A 51 -1.00 -0.32 -3.13
C CYS A 51 0.50 -0.13 -2.81
N LEU A 52 0.92 1.12 -2.65
CA LEU A 52 2.31 1.48 -2.38
C LEU A 52 2.41 2.32 -1.11
N GLN A 53 3.42 2.03 -0.30
CA GLN A 53 3.78 2.82 0.89
C GLN A 53 5.20 3.37 0.71
N GLU A 54 5.52 4.44 1.43
CA GLU A 54 6.83 5.11 1.37
C GLU A 54 7.25 5.57 -0.03
N VAL A 55 6.29 6.07 -0.81
CA VAL A 55 6.58 6.64 -2.14
C VAL A 55 7.15 8.05 -1.97
N PRO A 56 8.37 8.34 -2.43
CA PRO A 56 8.92 9.70 -2.39
C PRO A 56 8.10 10.67 -3.25
N LEU A 57 7.92 11.91 -2.80
CA LEU A 57 7.03 12.86 -3.48
C LEU A 57 7.43 13.19 -4.92
N TRP A 58 8.74 13.23 -5.20
CA TRP A 58 9.26 13.46 -6.56
C TRP A 58 8.84 12.39 -7.57
N ALA A 59 8.43 11.21 -7.09
CA ALA A 59 8.05 10.07 -7.91
C ALA A 59 6.57 10.06 -8.29
N LEU A 60 5.71 10.75 -7.54
CA LEU A 60 4.26 10.81 -7.77
C LEU A 60 3.87 11.12 -9.22
N PRO A 61 4.41 12.16 -9.89
CA PRO A 61 4.07 12.46 -11.29
C PRO A 61 4.60 11.43 -12.29
N ARG A 62 5.44 10.47 -11.86
CA ARG A 62 6.07 9.44 -12.71
C ARG A 62 5.42 8.08 -12.57
N LEU A 63 4.59 7.86 -11.53
CA LEU A 63 3.98 6.57 -11.23
C LEU A 63 3.22 6.01 -12.44
N ALA A 64 2.32 6.80 -13.03
CA ALA A 64 1.52 6.38 -14.17
C ALA A 64 2.38 5.99 -15.39
N ARG A 65 3.48 6.72 -15.64
CA ARG A 65 4.40 6.40 -16.74
C ARG A 65 5.20 5.12 -16.48
N TRP A 66 5.55 4.83 -15.24
CA TRP A 66 6.34 3.65 -14.90
C TRP A 66 5.49 2.38 -14.85
N SER A 67 4.25 2.47 -14.37
CA SER A 67 3.36 1.30 -14.23
C SER A 67 2.37 1.11 -15.37
N GLY A 68 2.07 2.16 -16.15
CA GLY A 68 0.93 2.16 -17.07
C GLY A 68 -0.43 2.22 -16.37
N MET A 69 -0.48 2.51 -15.07
CA MET A 69 -1.68 2.50 -14.24
C MET A 69 -2.11 3.92 -13.84
N ARG A 70 -3.39 4.12 -13.53
CA ARG A 70 -3.91 5.38 -12.98
C ARG A 70 -3.46 5.50 -11.53
N ALA A 71 -2.80 6.60 -11.17
CA ALA A 71 -2.28 6.82 -9.82
C ALA A 71 -3.19 7.75 -9.01
N ARG A 72 -3.36 7.41 -7.73
CA ARG A 72 -4.00 8.22 -6.69
C ARG A 72 -3.18 8.14 -5.43
N TRP A 73 -3.04 9.22 -4.68
CA TRP A 73 -2.10 9.25 -3.56
C TRP A 73 -2.53 10.21 -2.46
N VAL A 74 -1.96 9.97 -1.29
CA VAL A 74 -2.07 10.82 -0.11
C VAL A 74 -0.66 11.11 0.39
N VAL A 75 -0.34 12.39 0.56
CA VAL A 75 0.94 12.81 1.14
C VAL A 75 0.88 12.56 2.64
N THR A 76 1.74 11.67 3.12
CA THR A 76 1.82 11.28 4.55
C THR A 76 2.87 12.10 5.29
N LYS A 77 3.87 12.64 4.59
CA LYS A 77 4.89 13.53 5.17
C LYS A 77 5.33 14.58 4.16
N GLN A 78 5.26 15.84 4.58
CA GLN A 78 5.79 16.95 3.79
C GLN A 78 7.33 16.95 3.83
N PRO A 79 8.00 17.39 2.75
CA PRO A 79 9.44 17.56 2.77
C PRO A 79 9.79 18.74 3.68
N TRP A 80 10.90 18.64 4.40
CA TRP A 80 11.36 19.71 5.29
C TRP A 80 12.03 20.86 4.53
N LEU A 81 12.55 20.61 3.31
CA LEU A 81 13.21 21.62 2.49
C LEU A 81 12.32 22.09 1.33
N PRO A 82 12.29 23.41 1.01
CA PRO A 82 11.63 23.93 -0.18
C PRO A 82 12.12 23.24 -1.47
N ALA A 83 11.20 23.00 -2.42
CA ALA A 83 11.47 22.24 -3.64
C ALA A 83 12.68 22.75 -4.46
N TRP A 84 12.96 24.06 -4.41
CA TRP A 84 14.08 24.69 -5.12
C TRP A 84 15.46 24.35 -4.54
N LEU A 85 15.55 23.97 -3.25
CA LEU A 85 16.77 23.46 -2.61
C LEU A 85 16.93 21.94 -2.75
N GLY A 86 15.83 21.20 -2.96
CA GLY A 86 15.83 19.75 -3.09
C GLY A 86 16.56 19.23 -4.35
N GLY A 87 16.49 19.97 -5.46
CA GLY A 87 17.07 19.53 -6.74
C GLY A 87 18.60 19.38 -6.75
N ALA A 88 19.31 20.14 -5.91
CA ALA A 88 20.77 20.07 -5.77
C ALA A 88 21.22 18.91 -4.86
N ILE A 89 20.51 18.68 -3.75
CA ILE A 89 20.87 17.69 -2.72
C ILE A 89 20.53 16.26 -3.15
N THR A 90 19.42 16.07 -3.89
CA THR A 90 19.01 14.74 -4.37
C THR A 90 20.01 14.10 -5.35
N ARG A 91 20.93 14.90 -5.94
CA ARG A 91 22.02 14.41 -6.80
C ARG A 91 23.24 13.89 -6.05
N LEU A 92 23.45 14.28 -4.78
CA LEU A 92 24.74 14.13 -4.11
C LEU A 92 24.86 13.02 -3.07
N ASN A 93 23.78 12.60 -2.38
CA ASN A 93 23.86 11.39 -1.57
C ASN A 93 22.47 10.86 -1.20
N ASN A 94 22.13 9.69 -1.72
CA ASN A 94 20.78 9.12 -1.66
C ASN A 94 20.55 8.18 -0.46
N GLY A 95 21.58 7.94 0.37
CA GLY A 95 21.55 6.89 1.39
C GLY A 95 21.04 7.28 2.78
N LEU A 96 21.13 8.56 3.20
CA LEU A 96 21.02 8.90 4.64
C LEU A 96 20.06 10.07 5.00
N LEU A 97 19.66 10.93 4.05
CA LEU A 97 18.85 12.13 4.35
C LEU A 97 17.41 12.10 3.78
N ARG A 98 16.93 10.92 3.34
CA ARG A 98 15.82 10.80 2.38
C ARG A 98 14.42 11.09 2.91
N SER A 99 14.02 10.56 4.07
CA SER A 99 12.62 10.67 4.52
C SER A 99 12.27 12.07 5.03
N ALA A 100 13.27 12.84 5.50
CA ALA A 100 13.09 14.22 5.93
C ALA A 100 13.10 15.22 4.76
N ILE A 101 13.92 14.96 3.72
CA ILE A 101 14.10 15.91 2.60
C ILE A 101 13.10 15.65 1.46
N ALA A 102 12.74 14.39 1.18
CA ALA A 102 11.88 14.07 0.02
C ALA A 102 10.38 14.09 0.33
N GLY A 103 10.00 14.02 1.60
CA GLY A 103 8.64 13.68 2.01
C GLY A 103 8.25 12.27 1.57
N GLN A 104 7.05 11.84 1.95
CA GLN A 104 6.51 10.54 1.54
C GLN A 104 4.99 10.57 1.34
N ALA A 105 4.52 9.58 0.58
CA ALA A 105 3.12 9.38 0.26
C ALA A 105 2.78 7.88 0.21
N ASN A 106 1.50 7.58 0.42
CA ASN A 106 0.89 6.32 0.05
C ASN A 106 0.19 6.49 -1.30
N ALA A 107 0.29 5.49 -2.18
CA ALA A 107 -0.36 5.52 -3.48
C ALA A 107 -1.20 4.27 -3.74
N ILE A 108 -2.31 4.42 -4.45
CA ILE A 108 -3.10 3.34 -5.03
C ILE A 108 -3.00 3.51 -6.54
N LEU A 109 -2.43 2.50 -7.20
CA LEU A 109 -2.39 2.42 -8.65
C LEU A 109 -3.50 1.49 -9.11
N LEU A 110 -4.27 1.93 -10.11
CA LEU A 110 -5.42 1.22 -10.65
C LEU A 110 -5.19 0.88 -12.11
N ALA A 111 -5.55 -0.33 -12.52
CA ALA A 111 -5.59 -0.67 -13.94
C ALA A 111 -6.42 0.37 -14.73
N PRO A 112 -6.07 0.69 -15.99
CA PRO A 112 -6.74 1.76 -16.74
C PRO A 112 -8.26 1.65 -16.85
N ALA A 113 -8.80 0.42 -16.79
CA ALA A 113 -10.22 0.12 -16.83
C ALA A 113 -10.97 0.41 -15.52
N LEU A 114 -10.27 0.57 -14.39
CA LEU A 114 -10.89 0.88 -13.11
C LEU A 114 -11.00 2.41 -12.95
N ALA A 115 -12.23 2.91 -12.91
CA ALA A 115 -12.53 4.32 -12.76
C ALA A 115 -12.81 4.66 -11.28
N PRO A 116 -11.98 5.50 -10.64
CA PRO A 116 -12.25 5.97 -9.27
C PRO A 116 -13.42 6.95 -9.26
N LEU A 117 -14.37 6.73 -8.35
CA LEU A 117 -15.53 7.58 -8.13
C LEU A 117 -15.27 8.60 -7.01
N GLU A 118 -14.66 8.14 -5.92
CA GLU A 118 -14.43 8.97 -4.73
C GLU A 118 -13.10 8.65 -4.05
N HIS A 119 -12.59 9.64 -3.34
CA HIS A 119 -11.38 9.60 -2.53
C HIS A 119 -11.72 10.01 -1.09
N ALA A 120 -11.28 9.21 -0.12
CA ALA A 120 -11.42 9.52 1.29
C ALA A 120 -10.14 9.18 2.06
N THR A 121 -9.92 9.86 3.19
CA THR A 121 -8.76 9.61 4.05
C THR A 121 -9.14 9.67 5.50
N LEU A 122 -8.61 8.74 6.30
CA LEU A 122 -8.68 8.79 7.75
C LEU A 122 -7.27 8.79 8.32
N ARG A 123 -6.99 9.69 9.26
CA ARG A 123 -5.79 9.61 10.10
C ARG A 123 -6.01 8.51 11.14
N ILE A 124 -5.16 7.49 11.14
CA ILE A 124 -5.33 6.28 11.95
C ILE A 124 -4.46 6.24 13.21
N ASP A 125 -3.40 7.05 13.28
CA ASP A 125 -2.54 7.18 14.46
C ASP A 125 -3.15 8.11 15.53
N GLU A 126 -2.71 7.95 16.78
CA GLU A 126 -3.11 8.79 17.93
C GLU A 126 -2.37 10.14 17.97
N ARG A 127 -2.25 10.79 16.81
CA ARG A 127 -1.65 12.11 16.62
C ARG A 127 -0.14 12.20 16.92
N LYS A 128 0.63 11.19 16.51
CA LYS A 128 2.11 11.23 16.49
C LYS A 128 2.64 12.31 15.53
N SER A 129 3.93 12.64 15.60
CA SER A 129 4.56 13.67 14.75
C SER A 129 4.58 13.31 13.26
N GLU A 130 4.58 12.02 12.93
CA GLU A 130 4.42 11.50 11.57
C GLU A 130 3.01 10.89 11.43
N PRO A 131 2.08 11.56 10.71
CA PRO A 131 0.71 11.11 10.62
C PRO A 131 0.61 9.85 9.75
N ARG A 132 -0.18 8.88 10.21
CA ARG A 132 -0.49 7.65 9.48
C ARG A 132 -1.91 7.76 8.92
N TRP A 133 -2.04 7.49 7.63
CA TRP A 133 -3.29 7.66 6.90
C TRP A 133 -3.75 6.33 6.29
N CYS A 134 -5.03 6.02 6.46
CA CYS A 134 -5.76 5.10 5.60
C CYS A 134 -6.30 5.89 4.41
N HIS A 135 -5.81 5.59 3.20
CA HIS A 135 -6.24 6.19 1.94
C HIS A 135 -7.22 5.25 1.25
N VAL A 136 -8.44 5.74 0.99
CA VAL A 136 -9.52 4.96 0.39
C VAL A 136 -9.86 5.51 -0.99
N VAL A 137 -10.07 4.59 -1.94
CA VAL A 137 -10.61 4.85 -3.27
C VAL A 137 -11.84 3.99 -3.46
N ARG A 138 -12.98 4.64 -3.69
CA ARG A 138 -14.23 3.96 -4.04
C ARG A 138 -14.34 3.82 -5.55
N LEU A 139 -14.54 2.60 -6.01
CA LEU A 139 -14.96 2.26 -7.37
C LEU A 139 -16.47 1.99 -7.37
N GLU A 140 -17.05 1.75 -8.54
CA GLU A 140 -18.47 1.43 -8.67
C GLU A 140 -18.88 0.17 -7.89
N LYS A 141 -18.05 -0.88 -7.94
CA LYS A 141 -18.35 -2.22 -7.40
C LYS A 141 -17.38 -2.68 -6.29
N LEU A 142 -16.44 -1.84 -5.88
CA LEU A 142 -15.36 -2.22 -4.95
C LEU A 142 -14.82 -1.00 -4.20
N VAL A 143 -14.52 -1.14 -2.91
CA VAL A 143 -13.77 -0.13 -2.14
C VAL A 143 -12.35 -0.63 -1.86
N LEU A 144 -11.36 0.20 -2.15
CA LEU A 144 -9.95 -0.12 -1.99
C LEU A 144 -9.34 0.80 -0.94
N ALA A 145 -8.62 0.23 0.02
CA ALA A 145 -7.90 0.98 1.03
C ALA A 145 -6.42 0.61 1.08
N ASN A 146 -5.59 1.62 1.29
CA ASN A 146 -4.15 1.50 1.46
C ASN A 146 -3.71 2.24 2.73
N LEU A 147 -2.93 1.59 3.59
CA LEU A 147 -2.34 2.20 4.77
C LEU A 147 -0.85 1.89 4.95
N HIS A 148 -0.22 2.67 5.82
CA HIS A 148 1.09 2.40 6.37
C HIS A 148 1.03 2.72 7.87
N ALA A 149 0.79 1.71 8.71
CA ALA A 149 0.59 1.89 10.13
C ALA A 149 1.91 2.31 10.83
N THR A 150 1.80 2.73 12.08
CA THR A 150 2.94 3.08 12.91
C THR A 150 3.86 1.88 13.08
N ASN A 151 5.17 2.10 12.89
CA ASN A 151 6.20 1.10 13.17
C ASN A 151 6.60 1.19 14.66
N ASP A 152 5.91 0.43 15.52
CA ASP A 152 6.18 0.39 16.97
C ASP A 152 6.04 -1.04 17.52
N PHE A 153 7.08 -1.85 17.31
CA PHE A 153 7.12 -3.24 17.77
C PHE A 153 7.10 -3.40 19.31
N ARG A 154 7.31 -2.31 20.06
CA ARG A 154 7.25 -2.34 21.53
C ARG A 154 5.82 -2.21 22.04
N HIS A 155 4.94 -1.65 21.21
CA HIS A 155 3.53 -1.40 21.53
C HIS A 155 2.62 -1.91 20.41
N PRO A 156 2.64 -3.22 20.10
CA PRO A 156 1.85 -3.79 19.01
C PRO A 156 0.35 -3.59 19.18
N GLU A 157 -0.14 -3.41 20.42
CA GLU A 157 -1.53 -3.07 20.74
C GLU A 157 -1.96 -1.70 20.18
N LEU A 158 -1.05 -0.72 20.16
CA LEU A 158 -1.32 0.59 19.58
C LEU A 158 -1.47 0.45 18.06
N VAL A 159 -0.56 -0.29 17.43
CA VAL A 159 -0.58 -0.54 15.98
C VAL A 159 -1.83 -1.33 15.58
N ALA A 160 -2.20 -2.37 16.34
CA ALA A 160 -3.43 -3.13 16.13
C ALA A 160 -4.69 -2.24 16.24
N ALA A 161 -4.72 -1.28 17.17
CA ALA A 161 -5.80 -0.32 17.27
C ALA A 161 -5.90 0.60 16.03
N GLU A 162 -4.77 0.98 15.42
CA GLU A 162 -4.77 1.71 14.14
C GLU A 162 -5.41 0.89 13.01
N ILE A 163 -5.12 -0.41 12.94
CA ILE A 163 -5.72 -1.31 11.95
C ILE A 163 -7.23 -1.45 12.17
N VAL A 164 -7.68 -1.59 13.42
CA VAL A 164 -9.12 -1.65 13.74
C VAL A 164 -9.83 -0.33 13.39
N ARG A 165 -9.19 0.82 13.58
CA ARG A 165 -9.73 2.12 13.15
C ARG A 165 -9.83 2.20 11.63
N ALA A 166 -8.80 1.75 10.90
CA ALA A 166 -8.79 1.71 9.45
C ALA A 166 -9.88 0.77 8.89
N GLU A 167 -10.00 -0.43 9.46
CA GLU A 167 -11.01 -1.43 9.10
C GLU A 167 -12.41 -0.85 9.22
N ARG A 168 -12.75 -0.26 10.37
CA ARG A 168 -14.07 0.33 10.61
C ARG A 168 -14.41 1.39 9.56
N PHE A 169 -13.47 2.29 9.30
CA PHE A 169 -13.64 3.36 8.32
C PHE A 169 -13.90 2.83 6.91
N VAL A 170 -13.15 1.80 6.51
CA VAL A 170 -13.31 1.19 5.18
C VAL A 170 -14.62 0.41 5.09
N SER A 171 -14.99 -0.31 6.15
CA SER A 171 -16.27 -1.02 6.25
C SER A 171 -17.47 -0.07 6.16
N GLU A 172 -17.41 1.09 6.83
CA GLU A 172 -18.44 2.13 6.77
C GLU A 172 -18.55 2.74 5.36
N LEU A 173 -17.42 3.10 4.73
CA LEU A 173 -17.41 3.64 3.37
C LEU A 173 -17.84 2.63 2.30
N ALA A 174 -17.57 1.34 2.54
CA ALA A 174 -17.99 0.27 1.64
C ALA A 174 -19.49 0.04 1.70
N GLY A 175 -20.10 0.12 2.89
CA GLY A 175 -21.45 -0.36 3.12
C GLY A 175 -21.53 -1.84 2.75
N ASP A 176 -22.43 -2.17 1.83
CA ASP A 176 -22.63 -3.53 1.31
C ASP A 176 -21.66 -3.92 0.19
N LEU A 177 -20.86 -2.97 -0.34
CA LEU A 177 -19.88 -3.31 -1.37
C LEU A 177 -18.75 -4.17 -0.78
N PRO A 178 -18.17 -5.06 -1.60
CA PRO A 178 -16.89 -5.65 -1.29
C PRO A 178 -15.82 -4.59 -1.04
N CYS A 179 -14.86 -4.92 -0.19
CA CYS A 179 -13.74 -4.03 0.08
C CYS A 179 -12.43 -4.75 0.35
N VAL A 180 -11.34 -4.02 0.11
CA VAL A 180 -9.96 -4.44 0.34
C VAL A 180 -9.28 -3.47 1.28
N LEU A 181 -8.58 -3.99 2.27
CA LEU A 181 -7.68 -3.26 3.16
C LEU A 181 -6.27 -3.83 2.98
N ALA A 182 -5.43 -3.07 2.29
CA ALA A 182 -4.07 -3.47 1.97
C ALA A 182 -3.05 -2.50 2.56
N GLY A 183 -1.81 -2.95 2.76
CA GLY A 183 -0.75 -2.05 3.18
C GLY A 183 0.36 -2.72 3.97
N ASP A 184 1.21 -1.87 4.51
CA ASP A 184 2.15 -2.22 5.57
C ASP A 184 1.46 -1.96 6.91
N PHE A 185 1.01 -3.03 7.57
CA PHE A 185 0.29 -2.91 8.82
C PHE A 185 1.23 -2.80 10.01
N ASN A 186 2.55 -3.00 9.85
CA ASN A 186 3.53 -3.05 10.93
C ASN A 186 3.14 -3.96 12.13
N VAL A 187 2.21 -4.89 11.95
CA VAL A 187 1.71 -5.79 12.99
C VAL A 187 1.53 -7.20 12.43
N ARG A 188 1.96 -8.20 13.21
CA ARG A 188 1.82 -9.62 12.88
C ARG A 188 0.44 -10.14 13.27
N ALA A 189 0.03 -11.24 12.65
CA ALA A 189 -1.26 -11.88 12.91
C ALA A 189 -1.48 -12.19 14.39
N GLU A 190 -0.45 -12.64 15.12
CA GLU A 190 -0.53 -12.96 16.56
C GLU A 190 -0.85 -11.75 17.47
N HIS A 191 -0.70 -10.53 16.96
CA HIS A 191 -0.96 -9.29 17.69
C HIS A 191 -2.20 -8.54 17.19
N LEU A 192 -2.84 -9.03 16.14
CA LEU A 192 -4.04 -8.44 15.57
C LEU A 192 -5.18 -9.45 15.69
N ARG A 193 -6.23 -9.07 16.44
CA ARG A 193 -7.45 -9.88 16.48
C ARG A 193 -8.00 -10.10 15.07
N GLU A 194 -8.61 -11.26 14.85
CA GLU A 194 -9.32 -11.51 13.60
C GLU A 194 -10.36 -10.41 13.34
N LEU A 195 -10.40 -9.94 12.09
CA LEU A 195 -11.36 -8.93 11.64
C LEU A 195 -12.55 -9.69 11.05
N ALA A 196 -13.69 -9.69 11.77
CA ALA A 196 -14.85 -10.49 11.39
C ALA A 196 -15.32 -10.19 9.96
N GLY A 197 -15.49 -11.24 9.14
CA GLY A 197 -15.89 -11.14 7.74
C GLY A 197 -14.78 -10.79 6.75
N TRP A 198 -13.55 -10.56 7.23
CA TRP A 198 -12.38 -10.36 6.39
C TRP A 198 -11.61 -11.67 6.17
N SER A 199 -10.84 -11.74 5.09
CA SER A 199 -9.91 -12.84 4.81
C SER A 199 -8.84 -12.97 5.90
N ALA A 200 -8.21 -14.15 5.96
CA ALA A 200 -7.16 -14.43 6.92
C ALA A 200 -5.94 -13.50 6.77
N LEU A 201 -5.29 -13.20 7.89
CA LEU A 201 -4.04 -12.46 7.95
C LEU A 201 -2.88 -13.30 7.39
N GLY A 202 -1.91 -12.61 6.78
CA GLY A 202 -0.68 -13.23 6.29
C GLY A 202 0.35 -13.51 7.40
N PRO A 203 1.47 -14.17 7.05
CA PRO A 203 2.53 -14.51 8.00
C PRO A 203 3.42 -13.33 8.41
N GLY A 204 3.33 -12.21 7.69
CA GLY A 204 4.18 -11.03 7.88
C GLY A 204 3.46 -9.83 8.50
N ILE A 205 3.98 -8.64 8.22
CA ILE A 205 3.40 -7.36 8.61
C ILE A 205 2.71 -6.64 7.44
N ASP A 206 2.98 -7.05 6.21
CA ASP A 206 2.31 -6.57 5.00
C ASP A 206 1.11 -7.47 4.68
N HIS A 207 -0.06 -6.87 4.44
CA HIS A 207 -1.30 -7.63 4.23
C HIS A 207 -2.11 -7.09 3.04
N VAL A 208 -2.96 -7.97 2.49
CA VAL A 208 -4.08 -7.64 1.60
C VAL A 208 -5.29 -8.40 2.11
N LEU A 209 -6.17 -7.70 2.85
CA LEU A 209 -7.37 -8.27 3.45
C LEU A 209 -8.59 -7.95 2.60
N VAL A 210 -9.51 -8.89 2.50
CA VAL A 210 -10.67 -8.82 1.61
C VAL A 210 -11.94 -9.13 2.38
N ARG A 211 -12.99 -8.33 2.20
CA ARG A 211 -14.33 -8.55 2.76
C ARG A 211 -15.36 -8.53 1.63
N GLY A 212 -16.30 -9.46 1.65
CA GLY A 212 -17.41 -9.53 0.69
C GLY A 212 -17.07 -10.19 -0.66
N LEU A 213 -15.84 -10.71 -0.82
CA LEU A 213 -15.42 -11.55 -1.95
C LEU A 213 -14.57 -12.70 -1.42
N ALA A 214 -14.55 -13.82 -2.15
CA ALA A 214 -13.55 -14.84 -1.92
C ALA A 214 -12.16 -14.33 -2.34
N ALA A 215 -11.15 -14.78 -1.60
CA ALA A 215 -9.76 -14.40 -1.79
C ALA A 215 -8.88 -15.63 -1.66
N GLU A 216 -7.91 -15.75 -2.56
CA GLU A 216 -6.85 -16.74 -2.42
C GLU A 216 -5.99 -16.44 -1.17
N PRO A 217 -5.30 -17.46 -0.60
CA PRO A 217 -4.32 -17.23 0.45
C PRO A 217 -3.30 -16.16 0.05
N LEU A 218 -2.92 -15.30 1.01
CA LEU A 218 -1.94 -14.24 0.76
C LEU A 218 -0.61 -14.82 0.30
N ALA A 219 -0.16 -14.45 -0.89
CA ALA A 219 1.13 -14.80 -1.42
C ALA A 219 2.17 -13.72 -1.08
N VAL A 220 3.33 -14.14 -0.57
CA VAL A 220 4.48 -13.27 -0.29
C VAL A 220 5.55 -13.53 -1.32
N TRP A 221 6.04 -12.49 -2.00
CA TRP A 221 7.06 -12.67 -3.02
C TRP A 221 8.41 -13.10 -2.41
N PRO A 222 9.06 -14.15 -2.94
CA PRO A 222 10.38 -14.53 -2.49
C PRO A 222 11.42 -13.51 -2.94
N GLU A 223 12.60 -13.50 -2.28
CA GLU A 223 13.67 -12.54 -2.59
C GLU A 223 14.10 -12.62 -4.05
N GLU A 224 14.19 -13.83 -4.61
CA GLU A 224 14.63 -14.12 -5.98
C GLU A 224 13.80 -13.34 -7.00
N ARG A 225 12.48 -13.25 -6.78
CA ARG A 225 11.53 -12.54 -7.66
C ARG A 225 11.73 -11.02 -7.62
N ARG A 226 12.33 -10.49 -6.56
CA ARG A 226 12.58 -9.05 -6.33
C ARG A 226 14.06 -8.69 -6.28
N ARG A 227 14.95 -9.54 -6.82
CA ARG A 227 16.37 -9.20 -7.01
C ARG A 227 16.56 -8.42 -8.32
N HIS A 228 17.30 -7.34 -8.26
CA HIS A 228 17.67 -6.54 -9.43
C HIS A 228 19.13 -6.10 -9.35
N ASN A 229 19.95 -6.61 -10.27
CA ASN A 229 21.41 -6.43 -10.30
C ASN A 229 22.07 -6.85 -8.96
N GLY A 230 21.75 -8.07 -8.51
CA GLY A 230 22.34 -8.66 -7.29
C GLY A 230 21.86 -8.06 -5.97
N ARG A 231 20.91 -7.13 -5.98
CA ARG A 231 20.35 -6.51 -4.77
C ARG A 231 18.88 -6.82 -4.63
N VAL A 232 18.45 -7.10 -3.39
CA VAL A 232 17.04 -7.27 -3.05
C VAL A 232 16.39 -5.87 -3.05
N LEU A 233 15.32 -5.71 -3.83
CA LEU A 233 14.54 -4.48 -3.87
C LEU A 233 13.63 -4.40 -2.65
N SER A 234 13.73 -3.28 -1.90
CA SER A 234 13.05 -3.05 -0.63
C SER A 234 13.47 -4.04 0.46
N ASP A 235 13.31 -3.66 1.72
CA ASP A 235 13.32 -4.58 2.86
C ASP A 235 11.98 -5.32 3.02
N HIS A 236 10.89 -4.77 2.47
CA HIS A 236 9.59 -5.44 2.42
C HIS A 236 9.42 -6.25 1.11
N PRO A 237 8.86 -7.47 1.18
CA PRO A 237 8.40 -8.18 0.00
C PRO A 237 7.06 -7.62 -0.48
N PRO A 238 6.77 -7.61 -1.80
CA PRO A 238 5.39 -7.49 -2.26
C PRO A 238 4.53 -8.63 -1.71
N VAL A 239 3.29 -8.30 -1.36
CA VAL A 239 2.25 -9.26 -0.98
C VAL A 239 1.05 -9.12 -1.90
N GLU A 240 0.39 -10.23 -2.21
CA GLU A 240 -0.72 -10.25 -3.18
C GLU A 240 -1.76 -11.33 -2.90
N THR A 241 -2.96 -11.11 -3.40
CA THR A 241 -4.03 -12.11 -3.47
C THR A 241 -4.88 -11.88 -4.71
N ARG A 242 -5.56 -12.92 -5.18
CA ARG A 242 -6.58 -12.85 -6.22
C ARG A 242 -7.97 -12.88 -5.61
N LEU A 243 -8.82 -12.00 -6.12
CA LEU A 243 -10.23 -11.91 -5.76
C LEU A 243 -11.08 -12.58 -6.84
N GLY A 244 -12.11 -13.32 -6.47
CA GLY A 244 -13.04 -13.96 -7.41
C GLY A 244 -14.03 -14.86 -6.72
#